data_AF-A0A9R1TNY5-F1
#
_entry.id   AF-A0A9R1TNY5-F1
#
_cell.length_a   1.000
_cell.length_b   1.000
_cell.length_c   1.000
_cell.angle_alpha   90.00
_cell.angle_beta   90.00
_cell.angle_gamma   90.00
#
_symmetry.space_group_name_H-M   'P 1'
#
loop_
_entity.id
_entity.type
_entity.pdbx_description
1 polymer ?
#
loop_
_entity_poly.entity_id
_entity_poly.type
_entity_poly.pdbx_seq_one_letter_code
_entity_poly.pdbx_strand_id
1 'polypeptide(L)'
;LCGLALLILGVLVETNLGSVKAETADQIHQIEVIAIGLIVIGSIIFVIAFFGCCGAIRESHCMTVTYAVFLLVILVIQVGIAIWAFVVLKNLNTAEMTEEFKKPLTKYWINNLIFLFVFQLVGIIFALCLANSIRNEDRRNYRV
;
A
#
# COMPACT_ATOMS: atom_id res chain seq x y z
N LEU A 1 7.94 9.87 -6.65
CA LEU A 1 8.64 10.62 -5.57
C LEU A 1 8.38 9.99 -4.20
N CYS A 2 7.15 9.91 -3.70
CA CYS A 2 6.87 9.35 -2.35
C CYS A 2 7.37 7.91 -2.16
N GLY A 3 7.18 7.00 -3.13
CA GLY A 3 7.68 5.63 -3.03
C GLY A 3 9.21 5.51 -3.00
N LEU A 4 9.93 6.41 -3.68
CA LEU A 4 11.39 6.43 -3.72
C LEU A 4 11.95 7.01 -2.41
N ALA A 5 11.28 7.99 -1.80
CA ALA A 5 11.60 8.49 -0.47
C ALA A 5 11.41 7.42 0.62
N LEU A 6 10.34 6.62 0.56
CA LEU A 6 10.10 5.53 1.50
C LEU A 6 11.14 4.41 1.38
N LEU A 7 11.57 4.06 0.16
CA LEU A 7 12.66 3.11 -0.06
C LEU A 7 13.99 3.61 0.52
N ILE A 8 14.33 4.87 0.28
CA ILE A 8 15.57 5.47 0.83
C ILE A 8 15.52 5.50 2.36
N LEU A 9 14.37 5.83 2.97
CA LEU A 9 14.20 5.80 4.42
C LEU A 9 14.33 4.37 4.98
N GLY A 10 13.74 3.36 4.34
CA GLY A 10 13.86 1.96 4.76
C GLY A 10 15.31 1.46 4.73
N VAL A 11 16.03 1.74 3.65
CA VAL A 11 17.46 1.39 3.52
C VAL A 11 18.31 2.17 4.54
N LEU A 12 18.03 3.46 4.75
CA LEU A 12 18.77 4.28 5.71
C LEU A 12 18.59 3.73 7.14
N VAL A 13 17.39 3.31 7.51
CA VAL A 13 17.12 2.67 8.80
C VAL A 13 17.92 1.35 8.92
N GLU A 14 17.92 0.50 7.90
CA GLU A 14 18.67 -0.76 7.92
C GLU A 14 20.20 -0.55 8.08
N THR A 15 20.75 0.43 7.37
CA THR A 15 22.20 0.74 7.43
C THR A 15 22.66 1.36 8.75
N ASN A 16 21.84 2.21 9.39
CA ASN A 16 22.18 2.80 10.69
C ASN A 16 22.02 1.80 11.84
N LEU A 17 21.12 0.82 11.71
CA LEU A 17 21.00 -0.28 12.66
C LEU A 17 22.20 -1.23 12.64
N GLY A 18 22.86 -1.41 11.49
CA GLY A 18 24.08 -2.22 11.36
C GLY A 18 25.21 -1.79 12.31
N SER A 19 25.34 -0.48 12.56
CA SER A 19 26.34 0.10 13.47
C SER A 19 25.99 -0.05 14.96
N VAL A 20 24.72 -0.34 15.28
CA VAL A 20 24.19 -0.54 16.65
C VAL A 20 23.99 -2.04 16.96
N LYS A 21 24.43 -2.94 16.06
CA LYS A 21 24.38 -4.41 16.26
C LYS A 21 25.36 -4.92 17.33
N ALA A 22 26.21 -4.07 17.91
CA ALA A 22 27.28 -4.49 18.82
C ALA A 22 26.85 -4.73 20.28
N GLU A 23 25.65 -4.35 20.72
CA GLU A 23 25.34 -4.39 22.17
C GLU A 23 24.00 -4.99 22.62
N THR A 24 23.09 -5.43 21.75
CA THR A 24 21.82 -6.05 22.21
C THR A 24 21.21 -7.01 21.19
N ALA A 25 21.34 -8.33 21.42
CA ALA A 25 20.94 -9.36 20.46
C ALA A 25 19.42 -9.66 20.41
N ASP A 26 18.65 -9.34 21.46
CA ASP A 26 17.24 -9.82 21.56
C ASP A 26 16.18 -8.86 21.01
N GLN A 27 16.45 -7.55 20.91
CA GLN A 27 15.49 -6.56 20.41
C GLN A 27 15.68 -6.22 18.91
N ILE A 28 16.83 -6.59 18.33
CA ILE A 28 17.18 -6.23 16.95
C ILE A 28 16.48 -7.13 15.92
N HIS A 29 16.19 -8.39 16.27
CA HIS A 29 15.62 -9.33 15.30
C HIS A 29 14.22 -8.90 14.82
N GLN A 30 13.42 -8.31 15.71
CA GLN A 30 12.10 -7.77 15.35
C GLN A 30 12.21 -6.55 14.44
N ILE A 31 13.19 -5.67 14.66
CA ILE A 31 13.37 -4.44 13.88
C ILE A 31 13.90 -4.75 12.47
N GLU A 32 14.80 -5.72 12.33
CA GLU A 32 15.33 -6.16 11.04
C GLU A 32 14.24 -6.74 10.14
N VAL A 33 13.37 -7.60 10.68
CA VAL A 33 12.23 -8.16 9.94
C VAL A 33 11.25 -7.06 9.50
N ILE A 34 11.02 -6.05 10.33
CA ILE A 34 10.16 -4.90 10.00
C ILE A 34 10.80 -4.04 8.90
N ALA A 35 12.11 -3.78 8.97
CA ALA A 35 12.84 -2.98 7.99
C ALA A 35 12.86 -3.65 6.60
N ILE A 36 13.21 -4.94 6.56
CA ILE A 36 13.18 -5.74 5.33
C ILE A 36 11.76 -5.75 4.74
N GLY A 37 10.74 -5.93 5.59
CA GLY A 37 9.33 -5.87 5.17
C GLY A 37 8.95 -4.53 4.54
N LEU A 38 9.39 -3.42 5.12
CA LEU A 38 9.15 -2.07 4.58
C LEU A 38 9.80 -1.85 3.22
N ILE A 39 11.01 -2.37 3.00
CA ILE A 39 11.72 -2.26 1.72
C ILE A 39 10.97 -3.04 0.63
N VAL A 40 10.56 -4.27 0.94
CA VAL A 40 9.81 -5.11 -0.01
C VAL A 40 8.49 -4.44 -0.37
N ILE A 41 7.69 -4.02 0.61
CA ILE A 41 6.41 -3.34 0.38
C ILE A 41 6.62 -2.03 -0.39
N GLY A 42 7.64 -1.24 -0.02
CA GLY A 42 8.00 0.00 -0.69
C GLY A 42 8.37 -0.20 -2.16
N SER A 43 9.07 -1.29 -2.48
CA SER A 43 9.47 -1.61 -3.86
C SER A 43 8.26 -1.98 -4.73
N ILE A 44 7.32 -2.76 -4.18
CA ILE A 44 6.09 -3.16 -4.88
C ILE A 44 5.25 -1.91 -5.18
N ILE A 45 5.07 -1.03 -4.18
CA ILE A 45 4.34 0.23 -4.36
C ILE A 45 5.04 1.12 -5.38
N PHE A 46 6.37 1.18 -5.39
CA PHE A 46 7.14 1.95 -6.36
C PHE A 46 6.93 1.44 -7.79
N VAL A 47 6.96 0.13 -7.99
CA VAL A 47 6.74 -0.51 -9.30
C VAL A 47 5.30 -0.25 -9.78
N ILE A 48 4.30 -0.43 -8.92
CA ILE A 48 2.89 -0.14 -9.22
C ILE A 48 2.71 1.34 -9.59
N ALA A 49 3.32 2.25 -8.84
CA ALA A 49 3.27 3.69 -9.12
C ALA A 49 4.00 4.07 -10.41
N PHE A 50 5.10 3.41 -10.74
CA PHE A 50 5.83 3.62 -11.98
C PHE A 50 5.01 3.19 -13.19
N PHE A 51 4.38 2.01 -13.15
CA PHE A 51 3.45 1.58 -14.20
C PHE A 51 2.27 2.53 -14.35
N GLY A 52 1.77 3.09 -13.25
CA GLY A 52 0.80 4.17 -13.29
C GLY A 52 1.33 5.40 -14.03
N CYS A 53 2.41 6.03 -13.54
CA CYS A 53 2.95 7.26 -14.16
C CYS A 53 3.32 7.06 -15.64
N CYS A 54 3.94 5.93 -15.99
CA CYS A 54 4.25 5.60 -17.39
C CYS A 54 3.00 5.38 -18.23
N GLY A 55 1.95 4.74 -17.69
CA GLY A 55 0.67 4.55 -18.38
C GLY A 55 -0.02 5.87 -18.71
N ALA A 56 0.06 6.87 -17.83
CA ALA A 56 -0.49 8.20 -18.06
C ALA A 56 0.28 9.00 -19.13
N ILE A 57 1.60 8.83 -19.22
CA ILE A 57 2.47 9.56 -20.16
C ILE A 57 2.47 8.93 -21.55
N ARG A 58 2.45 7.60 -21.64
CA ARG A 58 2.74 6.88 -22.89
C ARG A 58 1.51 6.55 -23.72
N GLU A 59 0.33 7.01 -23.29
CA GLU A 59 -1.00 6.77 -23.89
C GLU A 59 -1.24 5.29 -24.27
N SER A 60 -0.50 4.37 -23.65
CA SER A 60 -0.50 2.97 -24.05
C SER A 60 -1.53 2.24 -23.21
N HIS A 61 -2.61 1.80 -23.86
CA HIS A 61 -3.72 1.07 -23.22
C HIS A 61 -3.25 -0.15 -22.42
N CYS A 62 -2.22 -0.87 -22.90
CA CYS A 62 -1.72 -2.08 -22.25
C CYS A 62 -1.16 -1.83 -20.84
N MET A 63 -0.39 -0.76 -20.60
CA MET A 63 0.19 -0.47 -19.27
C MET A 63 -0.83 0.05 -18.26
N THR A 64 -1.85 0.78 -18.71
CA THR A 64 -2.94 1.23 -17.83
C THR A 64 -3.82 0.07 -17.39
N VAL A 65 -4.05 -0.91 -18.29
CA VAL A 65 -4.83 -2.12 -17.97
C VAL A 65 -4.12 -2.98 -16.92
N THR A 66 -2.81 -3.20 -17.04
CA THR A 66 -2.08 -4.00 -16.03
C THR A 66 -2.14 -3.34 -14.65
N TYR A 67 -1.97 -2.02 -14.56
CA TYR A 67 -2.14 -1.26 -13.32
C TYR A 67 -3.54 -1.44 -12.71
N ALA A 68 -4.59 -1.33 -13.53
CA ALA A 68 -5.97 -1.51 -13.09
C ALA A 68 -6.23 -2.94 -12.57
N VAL A 69 -5.66 -3.96 -13.22
CA VAL A 69 -5.76 -5.36 -12.76
C VAL A 69 -5.10 -5.54 -11.40
N PHE A 70 -3.90 -4.99 -11.19
CA PHE A 70 -3.24 -5.05 -9.88
C PHE A 70 -4.07 -4.38 -8.77
N LEU A 71 -4.65 -3.21 -9.03
CA LEU A 71 -5.54 -2.55 -8.06
C LEU A 71 -6.79 -3.37 -7.76
N LEU A 72 -7.39 -3.99 -8.79
CA LEU A 72 -8.57 -4.83 -8.62
C LEU A 72 -8.24 -6.05 -7.73
N VAL A 73 -7.11 -6.71 -7.97
CA VAL A 73 -6.67 -7.84 -7.15
C VAL A 73 -6.48 -7.43 -5.70
N ILE A 74 -5.87 -6.27 -5.44
CA ILE A 74 -5.68 -5.75 -4.08
C ILE A 74 -7.02 -5.45 -3.40
N LEU A 75 -8.00 -4.91 -4.13
CA LEU A 75 -9.35 -4.66 -3.61
C LEU A 75 -10.02 -5.96 -3.17
N VAL A 76 -9.96 -7.01 -3.98
CA VAL A 76 -10.53 -8.33 -3.64
C VAL A 76 -9.89 -8.88 -2.35
N ILE A 77 -8.58 -8.74 -2.20
CA ILE A 77 -7.86 -9.14 -0.99
C ILE A 77 -8.34 -8.32 0.23
N GLN A 78 -8.48 -6.99 0.10
CA GLN A 78 -8.97 -6.12 1.18
C GLN A 78 -10.39 -6.51 1.62
N VAL A 79 -11.27 -6.83 0.68
CA VAL A 79 -12.63 -7.30 0.98
C VAL A 79 -12.61 -8.65 1.69
N GLY A 80 -11.76 -9.59 1.25
CA GLY A 80 -11.58 -10.87 1.93
C GLY A 80 -11.13 -10.72 3.38
N ILE A 81 -10.16 -9.82 3.61
CA ILE A 81 -9.70 -9.43 4.95
C ILE A 81 -10.84 -8.82 5.78
N ALA A 82 -11.62 -7.91 5.21
CA ALA A 82 -12.72 -7.25 5.90
C ALA A 82 -13.80 -8.25 6.33
N ILE A 83 -14.13 -9.22 5.46
CA ILE A 83 -15.09 -10.29 5.78
C ILE A 83 -14.53 -11.18 6.90
N TRP A 84 -13.26 -11.60 6.82
CA TRP A 84 -12.64 -12.42 7.85
C TRP A 84 -12.64 -11.72 9.22
N ALA A 85 -12.26 -10.44 9.26
CA ALA A 85 -12.32 -9.63 10.48
C ALA A 85 -13.75 -9.50 11.03
N PHE A 86 -14.76 -9.35 10.16
CA PHE A 86 -16.15 -9.27 10.55
C PHE A 86 -16.66 -10.60 11.15
N VAL A 87 -16.29 -11.74 10.56
CA VAL A 87 -16.63 -13.07 11.08
C VAL A 87 -16.00 -13.29 12.45
N VAL A 88 -14.72 -12.94 12.63
CA VAL A 88 -14.05 -13.01 13.93
C VAL A 88 -14.77 -12.15 14.97
N LEU A 89 -15.10 -10.89 14.64
CA LEU A 89 -15.81 -9.99 15.55
C LEU A 89 -17.19 -10.52 15.95
N LYS A 90 -17.93 -11.11 15.01
CA LYS A 90 -19.24 -11.72 15.32
C LYS A 90 -19.14 -12.88 16.31
N ASN A 91 -18.10 -13.70 16.23
CA ASN A 91 -17.88 -14.82 17.16
C ASN A 91 -17.49 -14.33 18.57
N LEU A 92 -16.81 -13.19 18.67
CA LEU A 92 -16.39 -12.61 19.97
C LEU A 92 -17.54 -11.93 20.73
N ASN A 93 -18.57 -11.42 20.04
CA ASN A 93 -19.71 -10.77 20.69
C ASN A 93 -20.59 -11.70 21.54
N THR A 94 -20.44 -13.02 21.40
CA THR A 94 -21.23 -14.03 22.13
C THR A 94 -20.53 -14.61 23.36
N ALA A 95 -19.23 -14.38 23.54
CA ALA A 95 -18.48 -14.90 24.68
C ALA A 95 -17.37 -13.91 25.06
N GLU A 96 -17.54 -13.26 26.21
CA GLU A 96 -16.53 -12.50 26.99
C GLU A 96 -15.53 -11.66 26.18
N MET A 97 -15.78 -10.35 26.13
CA MET A 97 -14.84 -9.32 25.68
C MET A 97 -13.59 -9.29 26.58
N THR A 98 -12.70 -10.26 26.42
CA THR A 98 -11.39 -10.25 27.06
C THR A 98 -10.59 -9.08 26.49
N GLU A 99 -10.13 -8.18 27.37
CA GLU A 99 -9.33 -7.00 27.03
C GLU A 99 -8.03 -7.34 26.28
N GLU A 100 -7.62 -8.61 26.32
CA GLU A 100 -6.47 -9.16 25.59
C GLU A 100 -6.73 -9.27 24.09
N PHE A 101 -7.95 -9.61 23.65
CA PHE A 101 -8.30 -9.72 22.22
C PHE A 101 -8.57 -8.36 21.57
N LYS A 102 -8.96 -7.33 22.34
CA LYS A 102 -9.19 -5.99 21.79
C LYS A 102 -7.90 -5.40 21.20
N LYS A 103 -6.77 -5.52 21.88
CA LYS A 103 -5.49 -4.93 21.46
C LYS A 103 -5.05 -5.33 20.03
N PRO A 104 -4.95 -6.63 19.68
CA PRO A 104 -4.59 -7.04 18.32
C PRO A 104 -5.66 -6.68 17.29
N LEU A 105 -6.95 -6.78 17.65
CA LEU A 105 -8.06 -6.48 16.76
C LEU A 105 -8.10 -4.99 16.39
N THR A 106 -7.92 -4.10 17.37
CA THR A 106 -7.87 -2.65 17.15
C THR A 106 -6.66 -2.26 16.29
N LYS A 107 -5.49 -2.89 16.52
CA LYS A 107 -4.30 -2.66 15.69
C LYS A 107 -4.52 -3.10 14.25
N TYR A 108 -5.15 -4.26 14.04
CA TYR A 108 -5.50 -4.74 12.71
C TYR A 108 -6.49 -3.80 12.01
N TRP A 109 -7.52 -3.35 12.71
CA TRP A 109 -8.50 -2.38 12.20
C TRP A 109 -7.85 -1.05 11.78
N ILE A 110 -7.01 -0.46 12.64
CA ILE A 110 -6.34 0.80 12.35
C ILE A 110 -5.40 0.66 11.14
N ASN A 111 -4.59 -0.40 11.09
CA ASN A 111 -3.67 -0.64 9.98
C ASN A 111 -4.41 -0.86 8.66
N ASN A 112 -5.48 -1.67 8.66
CA ASN A 112 -6.27 -1.92 7.46
C ASN A 112 -7.00 -0.66 7.00
N LEU A 113 -7.50 0.18 7.93
CA LEU A 113 -8.15 1.44 7.60
C LEU A 113 -7.18 2.44 6.96
N ILE A 114 -5.97 2.58 7.53
CA ILE A 114 -4.90 3.42 6.96
C ILE A 114 -4.54 2.93 5.56
N PHE A 115 -4.34 1.62 5.41
CA PHE A 115 -4.04 1.00 4.11
C PHE A 115 -5.14 1.30 3.10
N LEU A 116 -6.41 1.11 3.46
CA LEU A 116 -7.56 1.38 2.61
C LEU A 116 -7.62 2.85 2.17
N PHE A 117 -7.44 3.81 3.09
CA PHE A 117 -7.39 5.23 2.75
C PHE A 117 -6.24 5.56 1.78
N VAL A 118 -5.05 5.03 2.03
CA VAL A 118 -3.89 5.24 1.15
C VAL A 118 -4.17 4.69 -0.26
N PHE A 119 -4.71 3.47 -0.36
CA PHE A 119 -5.04 2.85 -1.64
C PHE A 119 -6.12 3.64 -2.40
N GLN A 120 -7.16 4.09 -1.71
CA GLN A 120 -8.23 4.88 -2.31
C GLN A 120 -7.71 6.24 -2.81
N LEU A 121 -6.87 6.93 -2.03
CA LEU A 121 -6.27 8.20 -2.43
C LEU A 121 -5.38 8.04 -3.66
N VAL A 122 -4.54 7.00 -3.70
CA VAL A 122 -3.71 6.70 -4.88
C VAL A 122 -4.60 6.45 -6.11
N GLY A 123 -5.68 5.67 -5.96
CA GLY A 123 -6.65 5.42 -7.03
C GLY A 123 -7.34 6.69 -7.53
N ILE A 124 -7.78 7.58 -6.63
CA ILE A 124 -8.43 8.86 -6.98
C ILE A 124 -7.45 9.77 -7.72
N ILE A 125 -6.22 9.93 -7.22
CA ILE A 125 -5.18 10.73 -7.88
C ILE A 125 -4.96 10.21 -9.30
N PHE A 126 -4.85 8.88 -9.45
CA PHE A 126 -4.62 8.27 -10.75
C PHE A 126 -5.80 8.46 -11.72
N ALA A 127 -7.03 8.30 -11.23
CA ALA A 127 -8.24 8.54 -12.01
C ALA A 127 -8.35 10.01 -12.45
N LEU A 128 -8.01 10.97 -11.59
CA LEU A 128 -7.98 12.39 -11.94
C LEU A 128 -6.90 12.70 -12.99
N CYS A 129 -5.71 12.13 -12.85
CA CYS A 129 -4.64 12.27 -13.84
C CYS A 129 -5.06 11.69 -15.20
N LEU A 130 -5.69 10.50 -15.20
CA LEU A 130 -6.16 9.85 -16.41
C LEU A 130 -7.31 10.63 -17.07
N ALA A 131 -8.30 11.09 -16.29
CA ALA A 131 -9.40 11.91 -16.79
C ALA A 131 -8.91 13.23 -17.37
N ASN A 132 -7.91 13.86 -16.72
CA ASN A 132 -7.29 15.07 -17.24
C ASN A 132 -6.50 14.82 -18.53
N SER A 133 -5.84 13.65 -18.64
CA SER A 133 -5.13 13.24 -19.86
C SER A 133 -6.10 13.01 -21.03
N ILE A 134 -7.16 12.21 -20.83
CA ILE A 134 -8.18 11.92 -21.86
C ILE A 134 -8.87 13.20 -22.34
N ARG A 135 -9.24 14.10 -21.40
CA ARG A 135 -9.84 15.41 -21.75
C ARG A 135 -8.88 16.31 -22.53
N ASN A 136 -7.58 16.18 -22.27
CA ASN A 136 -6.55 16.93 -23.00
C ASN A 136 -6.32 16.35 -24.41
N GLU A 137 -6.44 15.02 -24.58
CA GLU A 137 -6.41 14.34 -25.88
C GLU A 137 -7.56 14.81 -26.78
N ASP A 138 -8.79 14.84 -26.25
CA ASP A 138 -9.98 15.28 -26.97
C ASP A 138 -9.81 16.74 -27.46
N ARG A 139 -9.24 17.61 -26.60
CA ARG A 139 -8.89 19.00 -26.94
C ARG A 139 -7.79 19.16 -28.01
N ARG A 140 -6.92 18.15 -28.22
CA ARG A 140 -5.94 18.15 -29.32
C ARG A 140 -6.55 17.67 -30.63
N ASN A 141 -7.48 16.72 -30.57
CA ASN A 141 -8.11 16.14 -31.76
C ASN A 141 -8.98 17.15 -32.53
N TYR A 142 -9.59 18.13 -31.84
CA TYR A 142 -10.32 19.23 -32.51
C TYR A 142 -9.42 20.34 -33.07
N ARG A 143 -8.08 20.26 -32.90
CA ARG A 143 -7.14 21.31 -33.32
C ARG A 143 -6.31 20.92 -34.56
N VAL A 144 -6.63 19.80 -35.20
CA VAL A 144 -6.05 19.29 -36.46
C VAL A 144 -7.11 19.21 -37.55
#